data_AF-A0A6I2F5L6-F1
#
_entry.id   AF-A0A6I2F5L6-F1
#
_cell.length_a   1.000
_cell.length_b   1.000
_cell.length_c   1.000
_cell.angle_alpha   90.00
_cell.angle_beta   90.00
_cell.angle_gamma   90.00
#
_symmetry.space_group_name_H-M   'P 1'
#
loop_
_entity.id
_entity.type
_entity.pdbx_description
1 polymer ?
#
loop_
_entity_poly.entity_id
_entity_poly.type
_entity_poly.pdbx_seq_one_letter_code
_entity_poly.pdbx_strand_id
1 'polypeptide(L)'
;MRRAVRRVARRASRSALRRAGVRRARRDRCGSRSSRLGRCRTSPSLCALDGHPSRGLRRRRSGVRRPLRVTRGHRSTDRRGGASLGEAYLTVTPERGVFGARRAVHRAETPHEGGDVPHILTAATADDYASSTTEVVRRLAGRFRTTAQPFSGASRTELQALVDAVDLDAAGVGTNEALRELDDLFVRHAVWFHAPAYLAHLNCPVAVPAVAAEAIVSAVNASLDTYDQSTAGTLMERRLIEWTASRIGFAAGDGVFTSGGTLSNLQALLLAREAAVARAAAELGLSRPETLARLVVFATGSSHFSVQKSTLLLGLGDDAVELVPVDGDGRMRPDRLAESVDGLIAAGRIPMAVVATAGTTDRGCIDPLAAIADICDREGVWLHVDAAYGCGLLVSATRRHLLDGIERARSVTVDYHKSFFQPVSSSAIVVRDPRDLAAIAWHADYLNPLENAEPNQVDKSLQTTRRFDALKLWATLRAIGADGLGDLFDRVLDLTQEVHAAVAAADDLELVSRTDLSTVLFRYRPAGCPDAEADRLVALIRRVLFESGRAHVAKTVIDGRPCLKLTLLNPETTLAQVLDVFDLVRAAGDGLRDAEHLDDLDLEEVAR
;
A
#
# COMPACT_ATOMS: atom_id res chain seq x y z
N MET A 1 -27.86 15.83 14.31
CA MET A 1 -26.93 14.94 15.06
C MET A 1 -27.64 13.83 15.83
N ARG A 2 -28.44 14.12 16.87
CA ARG A 2 -29.14 13.11 17.69
C ARG A 2 -29.99 12.09 16.92
N ARG A 3 -30.67 12.48 15.82
CA ARG A 3 -31.46 11.55 14.99
C ARG A 3 -30.62 10.57 14.17
N ALA A 4 -29.46 10.98 13.65
CA ALA A 4 -28.56 10.10 12.90
C ALA A 4 -27.83 9.13 13.83
N VAL A 5 -27.32 9.63 14.96
CA VAL A 5 -26.73 8.81 16.03
C VAL A 5 -27.74 7.80 16.57
N ARG A 6 -28.98 8.20 16.86
CA ARG A 6 -30.05 7.26 17.26
C ARG A 6 -30.37 6.22 16.18
N ARG A 7 -30.30 6.57 14.89
CA ARG A 7 -30.59 5.63 13.79
C ARG A 7 -29.46 4.61 13.60
N VAL A 8 -28.21 5.03 13.77
CA VAL A 8 -27.03 4.16 13.73
C VAL A 8 -26.92 3.30 15.00
N ALA A 9 -27.10 3.89 16.19
CA ALA A 9 -27.14 3.17 17.47
C ALA A 9 -28.25 2.11 17.48
N ARG A 10 -29.49 2.45 17.07
CA ARG A 10 -30.58 1.47 16.95
C ARG A 10 -30.30 0.36 15.94
N ARG A 11 -29.56 0.62 14.85
CA ARG A 11 -29.13 -0.41 13.89
C ARG A 11 -28.00 -1.28 14.46
N ALA A 12 -27.06 -0.69 15.20
CA ALA A 12 -25.98 -1.39 15.86
C ALA A 12 -26.50 -2.34 16.96
N SER A 13 -27.33 -1.85 17.88
CA SER A 13 -27.94 -2.65 18.97
C SER A 13 -28.79 -3.80 18.42
N ARG A 14 -29.62 -3.56 17.38
CA ARG A 14 -30.40 -4.63 16.72
C ARG A 14 -29.53 -5.71 16.05
N SER A 15 -28.37 -5.34 15.52
CA SER A 15 -27.43 -6.30 14.91
C SER A 15 -26.67 -7.14 15.95
N ALA A 16 -26.35 -6.55 17.11
CA ALA A 16 -25.71 -7.23 18.24
C ALA A 16 -26.66 -8.24 18.90
N LEU A 17 -27.92 -7.85 19.13
CA LEU A 17 -28.97 -8.74 19.67
C LEU A 17 -29.26 -9.93 18.74
N ARG A 18 -29.29 -9.72 17.41
CA ARG A 18 -29.44 -10.83 16.44
C ARG A 18 -28.25 -11.81 16.46
N ARG A 19 -27.02 -11.33 16.64
CA ARG A 19 -25.83 -12.21 16.74
C ARG A 19 -25.77 -12.96 18.07
N ALA A 20 -26.23 -12.35 19.16
CA ALA A 20 -26.36 -13.01 20.46
C ALA A 20 -27.44 -14.12 20.46
N GLY A 21 -28.58 -13.87 19.80
CA GLY A 21 -29.65 -14.87 19.62
C GLY A 21 -29.22 -16.09 18.79
N VAL A 22 -28.43 -15.88 17.74
CA VAL A 22 -27.90 -16.97 16.90
C VAL A 22 -26.83 -17.81 17.62
N ARG A 23 -26.07 -17.22 18.56
CA ARG A 23 -25.12 -17.97 19.40
C ARG A 23 -25.79 -18.82 20.48
N ARG A 24 -26.93 -18.38 21.04
CA ARG A 24 -27.71 -19.18 22.01
C ARG A 24 -28.38 -20.39 21.35
N ALA A 25 -28.85 -20.28 20.10
CA ALA A 25 -29.49 -21.39 19.38
C ALA A 25 -28.55 -22.52 18.92
N ARG A 26 -27.22 -22.35 19.02
CA ARG A 26 -26.23 -23.37 18.60
C ARG A 26 -25.57 -24.15 19.74
N ARG A 27 -25.91 -23.89 21.01
CA ARG A 27 -25.32 -24.62 22.16
C ARG A 27 -26.14 -25.78 22.71
N ASP A 28 -27.39 -25.98 22.25
CA ASP A 28 -28.28 -27.02 22.81
C ASP A 28 -28.44 -28.29 21.96
N ARG A 29 -27.51 -28.61 21.06
CA ARG A 29 -27.51 -29.90 20.34
C ARG A 29 -26.12 -30.50 20.19
N CYS A 30 -25.61 -31.11 21.26
CA CYS A 30 -24.75 -32.29 21.14
C CYS A 30 -24.65 -33.00 22.49
N GLY A 31 -25.51 -34.01 22.67
CA GLY A 31 -25.46 -34.94 23.79
C GLY A 31 -25.57 -36.38 23.26
N SER A 32 -24.53 -37.17 23.56
CA SER A 32 -24.47 -38.64 23.55
C SER A 32 -24.56 -39.38 22.21
N ARG A 33 -23.49 -40.13 21.86
CA ARG A 33 -23.48 -41.61 21.89
C ARG A 33 -22.12 -42.19 21.46
N SER A 34 -21.82 -43.31 22.09
CA SER A 34 -20.59 -44.09 22.11
C SER A 34 -20.45 -45.10 20.96
N SER A 35 -19.20 -45.56 20.77
CA SER A 35 -18.76 -46.89 20.33
C SER A 35 -19.01 -47.34 18.87
N ARG A 36 -17.92 -47.62 18.12
CA ARG A 36 -17.45 -48.98 17.75
C ARG A 36 -16.42 -48.94 16.61
N LEU A 37 -15.34 -49.68 16.86
CA LEU A 37 -14.44 -50.45 15.97
C LEU A 37 -14.71 -50.48 14.46
N GLY A 38 -13.64 -50.33 13.67
CA GLY A 38 -13.58 -50.78 12.28
C GLY A 38 -12.18 -50.60 11.65
N ARG A 39 -11.38 -51.67 11.65
CA ARG A 39 -10.14 -51.79 10.87
C ARG A 39 -10.45 -51.83 9.37
N CYS A 40 -9.57 -51.29 8.53
CA CYS A 40 -9.14 -52.00 7.31
C CYS A 40 -7.79 -51.47 6.80
N ARG A 41 -6.89 -52.42 6.54
CA ARG A 41 -5.60 -52.28 5.84
C ARG A 41 -5.87 -52.31 4.32
N THR A 42 -5.07 -51.62 3.51
CA THR A 42 -4.08 -52.20 2.55
C THR A 42 -3.57 -51.11 1.59
N SER A 43 -2.24 -51.04 1.44
CA SER A 43 -1.46 -50.28 0.43
C SER A 43 -1.37 -51.08 -0.90
N PRO A 44 -0.45 -50.78 -1.83
CA PRO A 44 -0.37 -49.65 -2.76
C PRO A 44 -0.25 -50.11 -4.24
N SER A 45 -0.19 -49.20 -5.21
CA SER A 45 0.22 -49.53 -6.59
C SER A 45 1.23 -48.53 -7.15
N LEU A 46 2.36 -49.10 -7.56
CA LEU A 46 3.50 -48.54 -8.27
C LEU A 46 3.13 -48.00 -9.66
N CYS A 47 3.88 -47.02 -10.14
CA CYS A 47 4.37 -47.00 -11.52
C CYS A 47 5.69 -46.22 -11.59
N ALA A 48 6.74 -46.93 -11.97
CA ALA A 48 8.07 -46.43 -12.30
C ALA A 48 8.24 -46.48 -13.83
N LEU A 49 8.94 -45.49 -14.41
CA LEU A 49 9.62 -45.63 -15.69
C LEU A 49 10.93 -44.83 -15.66
N ASP A 50 12.04 -45.57 -15.80
CA ASP A 50 13.42 -45.13 -15.96
C ASP A 50 13.76 -44.72 -17.41
N GLY A 51 14.65 -43.72 -17.55
CA GLY A 51 15.86 -43.77 -18.41
C GLY A 51 15.69 -43.53 -19.92
N HIS A 52 16.58 -42.91 -20.71
CA HIS A 52 18.00 -42.51 -20.62
C HIS A 52 18.29 -41.54 -21.84
N PRO A 53 19.54 -41.08 -22.15
CA PRO A 53 19.83 -39.79 -22.78
C PRO A 53 20.47 -39.89 -24.19
N SER A 54 20.62 -38.77 -24.91
CA SER A 54 21.51 -38.70 -26.08
C SER A 54 21.93 -37.28 -26.54
N ARG A 55 23.22 -37.00 -26.35
CA ARG A 55 24.23 -36.37 -27.23
C ARG A 55 23.78 -35.44 -28.38
N GLY A 56 24.20 -34.17 -28.27
CA GLY A 56 25.23 -33.51 -29.10
C GLY A 56 25.12 -33.50 -30.63
N LEU A 57 25.02 -32.31 -31.23
CA LEU A 57 25.52 -32.04 -32.57
C LEU A 57 26.05 -30.61 -32.74
N ARG A 58 27.36 -30.52 -33.02
CA ARG A 58 28.05 -29.37 -33.60
C ARG A 58 27.57 -29.17 -35.04
N ARG A 59 27.33 -27.92 -35.47
CA ARG A 59 27.53 -27.52 -36.88
C ARG A 59 28.14 -26.13 -36.99
N ARG A 60 29.17 -26.04 -37.85
CA ARG A 60 29.94 -24.86 -38.22
C ARG A 60 29.25 -24.07 -39.36
N ARG A 61 29.36 -22.74 -39.25
CA ARG A 61 29.60 -21.66 -40.26
C ARG A 61 29.12 -21.83 -41.72
N SER A 62 28.43 -20.80 -42.22
CA SER A 62 28.85 -19.93 -43.36
C SER A 62 27.82 -18.80 -43.55
N GLY A 63 28.24 -17.52 -43.58
CA GLY A 63 28.20 -16.65 -44.78
C GLY A 63 26.80 -16.04 -44.98
N VAL A 64 26.53 -14.74 -45.09
CA VAL A 64 27.17 -13.68 -45.87
C VAL A 64 26.62 -12.32 -45.37
N ARG A 65 27.49 -11.32 -45.22
CA ARG A 65 27.13 -9.90 -44.98
C ARG A 65 26.73 -9.21 -46.30
N ARG A 66 25.71 -8.35 -46.27
CA ARG A 66 25.59 -7.18 -47.17
C ARG A 66 25.05 -5.96 -46.41
N PRO A 67 25.56 -4.74 -46.69
CA PRO A 67 25.25 -3.54 -45.92
C PRO A 67 24.06 -2.77 -46.51
N LEU A 68 23.30 -2.07 -45.67
CA LEU A 68 22.35 -1.05 -46.11
C LEU A 68 22.77 0.32 -45.58
N ARG A 69 22.69 1.27 -46.51
CA ARG A 69 23.35 2.58 -46.53
C ARG A 69 22.48 3.62 -45.82
N VAL A 70 23.10 4.42 -44.97
CA VAL A 70 22.53 5.63 -44.35
C VAL A 70 22.53 6.76 -45.38
N THR A 71 21.39 7.45 -45.54
CA THR A 71 21.32 8.77 -46.19
C THR A 71 20.74 9.79 -45.22
N ARG A 72 21.55 10.78 -44.86
CA ARG A 72 21.17 12.01 -44.14
C ARG A 72 20.52 12.98 -45.14
N GLY A 73 19.34 13.49 -44.81
CA GLY A 73 18.76 14.67 -45.44
C GLY A 73 18.83 15.87 -44.51
N HIS A 74 19.66 16.86 -44.85
CA HIS A 74 19.59 18.21 -44.30
C HIS A 74 18.56 19.02 -45.10
N ARG A 75 17.65 19.72 -44.41
CA ARG A 75 17.04 20.96 -44.92
C ARG A 75 16.94 21.98 -43.80
N SER A 76 17.76 23.02 -43.93
CA SER A 76 17.58 24.33 -43.33
C SER A 76 16.56 25.13 -44.13
N THR A 77 15.68 25.88 -43.48
CA THR A 77 15.31 27.25 -43.88
C THR A 77 14.72 28.01 -42.69
N ASP A 78 15.08 29.28 -42.67
CA ASP A 78 14.93 30.31 -41.66
C ASP A 78 13.63 31.14 -41.87
N ARG A 79 13.31 31.96 -40.87
CA ARG A 79 12.51 33.22 -40.87
C ARG A 79 11.01 33.24 -40.50
N ARG A 80 10.78 33.74 -39.29
CA ARG A 80 10.13 35.02 -38.87
C ARG A 80 8.81 35.49 -39.52
N GLY A 81 7.90 35.89 -38.62
CA GLY A 81 6.74 36.79 -38.79
C GLY A 81 5.51 36.18 -38.12
N GLY A 82 4.76 36.77 -37.18
CA GLY A 82 4.51 38.17 -36.86
C GLY A 82 2.98 38.33 -36.71
N ALA A 83 2.51 38.36 -35.47
CA ALA A 83 1.22 38.80 -34.88
C ALA A 83 -0.06 38.97 -35.75
N SER A 84 -1.20 38.50 -35.21
CA SER A 84 -2.34 39.38 -34.88
C SER A 84 -3.39 38.70 -33.98
N LEU A 85 -3.78 39.41 -32.92
CA LEU A 85 -4.89 39.15 -32.01
C LEU A 85 -6.25 39.35 -32.71
N GLY A 86 -7.25 38.58 -32.28
CA GLY A 86 -8.66 38.78 -32.64
C GLY A 86 -9.56 38.17 -31.57
N GLU A 87 -9.86 38.95 -30.53
CA GLU A 87 -10.91 38.68 -29.55
C GLU A 87 -12.28 38.94 -30.17
N ALA A 88 -13.21 37.99 -30.03
CA ALA A 88 -14.62 38.21 -30.31
C ALA A 88 -15.43 37.89 -29.04
N TYR A 89 -15.93 38.94 -28.40
CA TYR A 89 -16.90 38.87 -27.33
C TYR A 89 -18.31 38.69 -27.91
N LEU A 90 -19.06 37.70 -27.41
CA LEU A 90 -20.49 37.55 -27.65
C LEU A 90 -21.23 37.75 -26.33
N THR A 91 -21.82 38.93 -26.18
CA THR A 91 -22.81 39.27 -25.15
C THR A 91 -24.15 38.61 -25.47
N VAL A 92 -24.75 37.93 -24.49
CA VAL A 92 -26.13 37.44 -24.55
C VAL A 92 -26.92 38.06 -23.39
N THR A 93 -27.97 38.81 -23.72
CA THR A 93 -28.97 39.36 -22.78
C THR A 93 -30.05 38.31 -22.46
N PRO A 94 -30.63 38.30 -21.24
CA PRO A 94 -31.61 37.28 -20.85
C PRO A 94 -33.05 37.76 -21.10
N GLU A 95 -33.85 36.97 -21.81
CA GLU A 95 -35.31 37.08 -21.76
C GLU A 95 -35.93 36.04 -20.83
N ARG A 96 -36.88 36.51 -20.02
CA ARG A 96 -37.68 35.74 -19.07
C ARG A 96 -38.80 35.03 -19.81
N GLY A 97 -38.94 33.72 -19.60
CA GLY A 97 -40.12 32.95 -19.97
C GLY A 97 -40.43 31.87 -18.94
N VAL A 98 -41.55 32.03 -18.24
CA VAL A 98 -42.14 31.04 -17.32
C VAL A 98 -43.01 30.10 -18.15
N PHE A 99 -42.90 28.77 -17.95
CA PHE A 99 -43.99 27.79 -17.76
C PHE A 99 -43.58 26.36 -18.16
N GLY A 100 -44.02 25.39 -17.34
CA GLY A 100 -44.53 24.11 -17.87
C GLY A 100 -43.63 22.88 -17.75
N ALA A 101 -43.72 22.18 -16.62
CA ALA A 101 -43.18 20.84 -16.47
C ALA A 101 -43.90 19.82 -17.38
N ARG A 102 -43.21 19.31 -18.40
CA ARG A 102 -43.40 17.95 -18.96
C ARG A 102 -42.05 17.44 -19.45
N ARG A 103 -41.51 16.41 -18.80
CA ARG A 103 -40.35 15.64 -19.28
C ARG A 103 -40.77 14.91 -20.55
N ALA A 104 -40.48 15.49 -21.70
CA ALA A 104 -40.39 14.75 -22.95
C ALA A 104 -39.01 14.06 -22.97
N VAL A 105 -39.02 12.74 -22.91
CA VAL A 105 -37.84 11.93 -23.24
C VAL A 105 -37.65 12.06 -24.74
N HIS A 106 -36.85 13.05 -25.17
CA HIS A 106 -36.34 13.06 -26.53
C HIS A 106 -35.27 11.97 -26.62
N ARG A 107 -35.72 10.79 -27.02
CA ARG A 107 -34.88 9.76 -27.60
C ARG A 107 -34.41 10.32 -28.95
N ALA A 108 -33.23 10.93 -28.97
CA ALA A 108 -32.53 11.17 -30.22
C ALA A 108 -31.99 9.82 -30.69
N GLU A 109 -32.84 9.06 -31.36
CA GLU A 109 -32.42 7.93 -32.20
C GLU A 109 -31.78 8.53 -33.45
N THR A 110 -30.49 8.86 -33.37
CA THR A 110 -29.62 8.75 -34.54
C THR A 110 -29.09 7.32 -34.53
N PRO A 111 -29.40 6.49 -35.55
CA PRO A 111 -28.67 5.25 -35.74
C PRO A 111 -27.21 5.64 -35.95
N HIS A 112 -26.32 5.21 -35.07
CA HIS A 112 -24.90 5.22 -35.37
C HIS A 112 -24.71 4.27 -36.54
N GLU A 113 -24.73 4.80 -37.77
CA GLU A 113 -24.19 4.10 -38.93
C GLU A 113 -22.78 3.67 -38.56
N GLY A 114 -22.54 2.36 -38.61
CA GLY A 114 -21.33 1.68 -38.17
C GLY A 114 -20.12 2.04 -39.02
N GLY A 115 -19.60 3.25 -38.83
CA GLY A 115 -18.19 3.53 -39.02
C GLY A 115 -17.44 2.93 -37.84
N ASP A 116 -16.46 2.09 -38.13
CA ASP A 116 -15.54 1.46 -37.18
C ASP A 116 -14.73 2.57 -36.50
N VAL A 117 -15.28 3.21 -35.46
CA VAL A 117 -14.58 4.29 -34.74
C VAL A 117 -13.41 3.63 -34.02
N PRO A 118 -12.15 3.93 -34.38
CA PRO A 118 -11.02 3.30 -33.74
C PRO A 118 -11.03 3.62 -32.24
N HIS A 119 -10.98 2.60 -31.39
CA HIS A 119 -10.97 2.76 -29.92
C HIS A 119 -9.57 2.62 -29.31
N ILE A 120 -8.59 2.23 -30.14
CA ILE A 120 -7.21 2.02 -29.72
C ILE A 120 -6.43 3.34 -29.85
N LEU A 121 -5.65 3.67 -28.83
CA LEU A 121 -4.78 4.84 -28.84
C LEU A 121 -3.76 4.75 -29.98
N THR A 122 -3.95 5.59 -30.98
CA THR A 122 -3.12 5.69 -32.19
C THR A 122 -3.09 7.14 -32.64
N ALA A 123 -2.36 7.44 -33.72
CA ALA A 123 -2.44 8.76 -34.34
C ALA A 123 -3.88 9.14 -34.76
N ALA A 124 -4.71 8.17 -35.14
CA ALA A 124 -6.08 8.42 -35.59
C ALA A 124 -7.04 8.79 -34.45
N THR A 125 -6.71 8.45 -33.20
CA THR A 125 -7.56 8.66 -32.01
C THR A 125 -6.97 9.66 -31.02
N ALA A 126 -5.94 10.40 -31.45
CA ALA A 126 -5.22 11.33 -30.58
C ALA A 126 -6.11 12.47 -30.06
N ASP A 127 -7.01 12.99 -30.90
CA ASP A 127 -7.95 14.05 -30.51
C ASP A 127 -9.01 13.53 -29.54
N ASP A 128 -9.52 12.32 -29.74
CA ASP A 128 -10.44 11.66 -28.81
C ASP A 128 -9.78 11.43 -27.45
N TYR A 129 -8.53 10.95 -27.44
CA TYR A 129 -7.74 10.82 -26.22
C TYR A 129 -7.59 12.16 -25.48
N ALA A 130 -7.22 13.22 -26.20
CA ALA A 130 -7.03 14.55 -25.61
C ALA A 130 -8.34 15.10 -25.02
N SER A 131 -9.44 14.99 -25.78
CA SER A 131 -10.77 15.47 -25.38
C SER A 131 -11.30 14.73 -24.15
N SER A 132 -11.34 13.39 -24.20
CA SER A 132 -11.85 12.57 -23.10
C SER A 132 -11.00 12.70 -21.83
N THR A 133 -9.68 12.73 -21.95
CA THR A 133 -8.79 12.90 -20.79
C THR A 133 -8.95 14.28 -20.16
N THR A 134 -9.08 15.34 -20.97
CA THR A 134 -9.29 16.71 -20.47
C THR A 134 -10.61 16.81 -19.69
N GLU A 135 -11.67 16.17 -20.18
CA GLU A 135 -12.96 16.15 -19.49
C GLU A 135 -12.89 15.43 -18.14
N VAL A 136 -12.21 14.29 -18.07
CA VAL A 136 -11.96 13.58 -16.80
C VAL A 136 -11.19 14.46 -15.81
N VAL A 137 -10.11 15.09 -16.26
CA VAL A 137 -9.30 15.99 -15.42
C VAL A 137 -10.14 17.15 -14.89
N ARG A 138 -10.96 17.78 -15.74
CA ARG A 138 -11.85 18.88 -15.35
C ARG A 138 -12.86 18.45 -14.28
N ARG A 139 -13.47 17.28 -14.44
CA ARG A 139 -14.43 16.71 -13.47
C ARG A 139 -13.79 16.42 -12.13
N LEU A 140 -12.65 15.71 -12.14
CA LEU A 140 -11.89 15.41 -10.92
C LEU A 140 -11.42 16.68 -10.21
N ALA A 141 -10.94 17.70 -10.94
CA ALA A 141 -10.60 19.00 -10.36
C ALA A 141 -11.80 19.72 -9.73
N GLY A 142 -13.01 19.54 -10.28
CA GLY A 142 -14.25 19.99 -9.65
C GLY A 142 -14.54 19.24 -8.35
N ARG A 143 -14.30 17.92 -8.32
CA ARG A 143 -14.48 17.09 -7.12
C ARG A 143 -13.50 17.45 -6.01
N PHE A 144 -12.21 17.58 -6.30
CA PHE A 144 -11.22 17.99 -5.30
C PHE A 144 -11.59 19.30 -4.58
N ARG A 145 -12.19 20.25 -5.29
CA ARG A 145 -12.65 21.53 -4.71
C ARG A 145 -13.92 21.42 -3.86
N THR A 146 -14.73 20.38 -4.05
CA THR A 146 -16.06 20.24 -3.43
C THR A 146 -16.17 19.09 -2.44
N THR A 147 -15.19 18.18 -2.40
CA THR A 147 -15.12 17.09 -1.44
C THR A 147 -14.91 17.63 -0.03
N ALA A 148 -15.98 17.70 0.75
CA ALA A 148 -15.96 18.14 2.15
C ALA A 148 -15.82 16.98 3.16
N GLN A 149 -15.89 15.73 2.71
CA GLN A 149 -15.84 14.54 3.57
C GLN A 149 -15.07 13.40 2.89
N PRO A 150 -14.36 12.55 3.67
CA PRO A 150 -13.50 11.49 3.12
C PRO A 150 -14.27 10.35 2.46
N PHE A 151 -15.55 10.15 2.75
CA PHE A 151 -16.38 9.10 2.15
C PHE A 151 -17.84 9.55 2.08
N SER A 152 -18.62 9.02 1.14
CA SER A 152 -20.01 9.46 0.94
C SER A 152 -20.98 9.01 2.04
N GLY A 153 -20.60 8.04 2.88
CA GLY A 153 -21.50 7.40 3.86
C GLY A 153 -22.49 6.40 3.25
N ALA A 154 -22.34 6.06 1.97
CA ALA A 154 -23.19 5.08 1.31
C ALA A 154 -22.98 3.70 1.93
N SER A 155 -24.06 2.96 2.16
CA SER A 155 -23.99 1.62 2.70
C SER A 155 -23.48 0.63 1.65
N ARG A 156 -22.88 -0.47 2.11
CA ARG A 156 -22.46 -1.57 1.23
C ARG A 156 -23.60 -2.06 0.32
N THR A 157 -24.83 -2.14 0.83
CA THR A 157 -25.99 -2.59 0.05
C THR A 157 -26.35 -1.61 -1.06
N GLU A 158 -26.31 -0.31 -0.80
CA GLU A 158 -26.55 0.72 -1.82
C GLU A 158 -25.48 0.67 -2.91
N LEU A 159 -24.20 0.58 -2.52
CA LEU A 159 -23.09 0.51 -3.47
C LEU A 159 -23.11 -0.78 -4.30
N GLN A 160 -23.44 -1.92 -3.69
CA GLN A 160 -23.58 -3.19 -4.41
C GLN A 160 -24.69 -3.12 -5.45
N ALA A 161 -25.84 -2.53 -5.11
CA ALA A 161 -26.94 -2.38 -6.05
C ALA A 161 -26.59 -1.47 -7.25
N LEU A 162 -25.73 -0.46 -7.07
CA LEU A 162 -25.23 0.36 -8.17
C LEU A 162 -24.35 -0.46 -9.14
N VAL A 163 -23.47 -1.30 -8.60
CA VAL A 163 -22.58 -2.14 -9.40
C VAL A 163 -23.34 -3.27 -10.10
N ASP A 164 -24.25 -3.94 -9.40
CA ASP A 164 -25.05 -5.06 -9.94
C ASP A 164 -26.01 -4.63 -11.06
N ALA A 165 -26.30 -3.33 -11.16
CA ALA A 165 -27.14 -2.78 -12.21
C ALA A 165 -26.43 -2.67 -13.58
N VAL A 166 -25.09 -2.79 -13.62
CA VAL A 166 -24.30 -2.68 -14.85
C VAL A 166 -24.19 -4.06 -15.51
N ASP A 167 -24.75 -4.18 -16.71
CA ASP A 167 -24.57 -5.35 -17.56
C ASP A 167 -23.33 -5.17 -18.45
N LEU A 168 -22.27 -5.91 -18.15
CA LEU A 168 -21.01 -5.84 -18.88
C LEU A 168 -21.04 -6.58 -20.23
N ASP A 169 -22.09 -7.36 -20.51
CA ASP A 169 -22.30 -8.02 -21.80
C ASP A 169 -23.24 -7.22 -22.73
N ALA A 170 -23.78 -6.10 -22.25
CA ALA A 170 -24.60 -5.19 -23.05
C ALA A 170 -23.79 -4.47 -24.14
N ALA A 171 -24.49 -3.89 -25.11
CA ALA A 171 -23.85 -3.05 -26.13
C ALA A 171 -23.14 -1.85 -25.50
N GLY A 172 -21.95 -1.52 -26.00
CA GLY A 172 -21.15 -0.41 -25.48
C GLY A 172 -21.86 0.94 -25.59
N VAL A 173 -21.77 1.76 -24.54
CA VAL A 173 -22.39 3.09 -24.46
C VAL A 173 -21.50 4.24 -25.00
N GLY A 174 -20.30 3.90 -25.47
CA GLY A 174 -19.28 4.84 -25.93
C GLY A 174 -18.44 5.45 -24.80
N THR A 175 -17.20 5.87 -25.13
CA THR A 175 -16.18 6.29 -24.15
C THR A 175 -16.66 7.39 -23.21
N ASN A 176 -17.26 8.45 -23.74
CA ASN A 176 -17.65 9.60 -22.91
C ASN A 176 -18.79 9.27 -21.95
N GLU A 177 -19.72 8.41 -22.34
CA GLU A 177 -20.81 8.00 -21.44
C GLU A 177 -20.32 7.02 -20.39
N ALA A 178 -19.47 6.06 -20.77
CA ALA A 178 -18.81 5.16 -19.82
C ALA A 178 -18.00 5.96 -18.76
N LEU A 179 -17.22 6.97 -19.18
CA LEU A 179 -16.48 7.82 -18.24
C LEU A 179 -17.39 8.64 -17.31
N ARG A 180 -18.57 9.07 -17.79
CA ARG A 180 -19.57 9.73 -16.93
C ARG A 180 -20.21 8.75 -15.96
N GLU A 181 -20.48 7.52 -16.37
CA GLU A 181 -21.01 6.47 -15.49
C GLU A 181 -20.04 6.19 -14.33
N LEU A 182 -18.73 6.20 -14.59
CA LEU A 182 -17.71 6.07 -13.53
C LEU A 182 -17.76 7.20 -12.49
N ASP A 183 -18.22 8.41 -12.85
CA ASP A 183 -18.40 9.48 -11.86
C ASP A 183 -19.46 9.09 -10.81
N ASP A 184 -20.54 8.43 -11.27
CA ASP A 184 -21.66 8.03 -10.42
C ASP A 184 -21.37 6.74 -9.65
N LEU A 185 -20.73 5.75 -10.29
CA LEU A 185 -20.40 4.46 -9.67
C LEU A 185 -19.25 4.55 -8.68
N PHE A 186 -18.19 5.27 -9.04
CA PHE A 186 -16.94 5.29 -8.28
C PHE A 186 -16.64 6.66 -7.68
N VAL A 187 -16.48 7.71 -8.49
CA VAL A 187 -15.92 9.00 -8.01
C VAL A 187 -16.77 9.62 -6.90
N ARG A 188 -18.10 9.57 -7.02
CA ARG A 188 -19.05 10.05 -6.00
C ARG A 188 -18.90 9.31 -4.66
N HIS A 189 -18.47 8.05 -4.69
CA HIS A 189 -18.42 7.14 -3.55
C HIS A 189 -16.99 6.78 -3.12
N ALA A 190 -15.98 7.36 -3.78
CA ALA A 190 -14.57 7.09 -3.50
C ALA A 190 -14.20 7.48 -2.06
N VAL A 191 -13.19 6.80 -1.54
CA VAL A 191 -12.52 7.23 -0.32
C VAL A 191 -11.47 8.26 -0.69
N TRP A 192 -11.67 9.51 -0.28
CA TRP A 192 -10.83 10.63 -0.64
C TRP A 192 -9.69 10.81 0.37
N PHE A 193 -8.54 10.20 0.09
CA PHE A 193 -7.34 10.30 0.94
C PHE A 193 -6.78 11.72 1.08
N HIS A 194 -7.20 12.63 0.19
CA HIS A 194 -6.84 14.06 0.23
C HIS A 194 -7.66 14.85 1.25
N ALA A 195 -8.79 14.30 1.73
CA ALA A 195 -9.64 14.99 2.70
C ALA A 195 -8.93 15.06 4.07
N PRO A 196 -8.88 16.22 4.75
CA PRO A 196 -8.22 16.34 6.05
C PRO A 196 -8.74 15.39 7.13
N ALA A 197 -10.03 15.01 7.07
CA ALA A 197 -10.65 14.06 7.98
C ALA A 197 -10.44 12.58 7.59
N TYR A 198 -9.63 12.29 6.57
CA TYR A 198 -9.07 10.97 6.33
C TYR A 198 -7.80 10.78 7.16
N LEU A 199 -7.88 9.99 8.22
CA LEU A 199 -6.82 9.79 9.20
C LEU A 199 -6.65 8.29 9.55
N ALA A 200 -6.99 7.38 8.63
CA ALA A 200 -7.12 5.96 8.97
C ALA A 200 -5.83 5.17 8.76
N HIS A 201 -5.48 4.92 7.50
CA HIS A 201 -4.40 4.01 7.10
C HIS A 201 -3.26 4.77 6.41
N LEU A 202 -2.20 4.04 6.05
CA LEU A 202 -1.02 4.56 5.35
C LEU A 202 -1.30 4.89 3.87
N ASN A 203 -2.30 5.73 3.62
CA ASN A 203 -2.63 6.27 2.30
C ASN A 203 -2.38 7.78 2.35
N CYS A 204 -1.29 8.22 1.71
CA CYS A 204 -0.98 9.64 1.60
C CYS A 204 -1.82 10.30 0.48
N PRO A 205 -2.02 11.63 0.54
CA PRO A 205 -2.33 12.39 -0.67
C PRO A 205 -1.20 12.23 -1.69
N VAL A 206 -1.49 12.50 -2.96
CA VAL A 206 -0.51 12.34 -4.04
C VAL A 206 -0.06 13.68 -4.60
N ALA A 207 1.22 13.78 -4.96
CA ALA A 207 1.80 14.97 -5.57
C ALA A 207 1.23 15.18 -6.98
N VAL A 208 0.84 16.41 -7.32
CA VAL A 208 0.40 16.79 -8.67
C VAL A 208 1.36 16.32 -9.79
N PRO A 209 2.69 16.52 -9.72
CA PRO A 209 3.61 16.02 -10.75
C PRO A 209 3.57 14.49 -10.89
N ALA A 210 3.33 13.76 -9.80
CA ALA A 210 3.22 12.30 -9.83
C ALA A 210 1.96 11.85 -10.59
N VAL A 211 0.82 12.50 -10.35
CA VAL A 211 -0.45 12.22 -11.05
C VAL A 211 -0.35 12.58 -12.53
N ALA A 212 0.29 13.69 -12.87
CA ALA A 212 0.52 14.06 -14.27
C ALA A 212 1.43 13.05 -14.98
N ALA A 213 2.47 12.56 -14.29
CA ALA A 213 3.35 11.52 -14.83
C ALA A 213 2.61 10.19 -15.08
N GLU A 214 1.61 9.82 -14.26
CA GLU A 214 0.79 8.62 -14.50
C GLU A 214 0.07 8.65 -15.86
N ALA A 215 -0.37 9.82 -16.33
CA ALA A 215 -0.94 9.94 -17.67
C ALA A 215 0.07 9.55 -18.76
N ILE A 216 1.35 9.89 -18.58
CA ILE A 216 2.44 9.50 -19.48
C ILE A 216 2.69 8.00 -19.37
N VAL A 217 2.77 7.45 -18.15
CA VAL A 217 2.98 6.01 -17.91
C VAL A 217 1.90 5.19 -18.62
N SER A 218 0.63 5.56 -18.46
CA SER A 218 -0.49 4.83 -19.07
C SER A 218 -0.58 5.03 -20.59
N ALA A 219 -0.29 6.22 -21.12
CA ALA A 219 -0.39 6.47 -22.55
C ALA A 219 0.76 5.83 -23.36
N VAL A 220 1.99 5.85 -22.82
CA VAL A 220 3.16 5.24 -23.46
C VAL A 220 3.22 3.73 -23.21
N ASN A 221 2.78 3.28 -22.03
CA ASN A 221 2.66 1.87 -21.66
C ASN A 221 3.95 1.04 -21.87
N ALA A 222 5.11 1.63 -21.58
CA ALA A 222 6.40 0.93 -21.66
C ALA A 222 6.53 -0.13 -20.55
N SER A 223 7.17 -1.26 -20.89
CA SER A 223 7.56 -2.28 -19.92
C SER A 223 9.02 -2.13 -19.53
N LEU A 224 9.30 -2.11 -18.23
CA LEU A 224 10.62 -1.84 -17.63
C LEU A 224 11.41 -3.09 -17.25
N ASP A 225 10.97 -4.25 -17.74
CA ASP A 225 11.62 -5.53 -17.50
C ASP A 225 12.90 -5.69 -18.32
N THR A 226 12.86 -5.32 -19.60
CA THR A 226 14.04 -5.34 -20.48
C THR A 226 14.39 -3.95 -21.04
N TYR A 227 15.66 -3.79 -21.41
CA TYR A 227 16.17 -2.51 -21.90
C TYR A 227 15.55 -2.09 -23.23
N ASP A 228 15.35 -3.02 -24.17
CA ASP A 228 14.76 -2.75 -25.48
C ASP A 228 13.30 -2.29 -25.43
N GLN A 229 12.55 -2.64 -24.37
CA GLN A 229 11.15 -2.24 -24.16
C GLN A 229 10.98 -0.87 -23.50
N SER A 230 12.03 -0.31 -22.88
CA SER A 230 11.92 0.94 -22.10
C SER A 230 13.02 1.95 -22.33
N THR A 231 14.18 1.53 -22.83
CA THR A 231 15.37 2.34 -23.13
C THR A 231 15.73 3.32 -22.00
N ALA A 232 15.45 4.61 -22.17
CA ALA A 232 15.66 5.64 -21.16
C ALA A 232 14.93 5.34 -19.84
N GLY A 233 13.76 4.68 -19.89
CA GLY A 233 13.01 4.30 -18.69
C GLY A 233 13.79 3.39 -17.75
N THR A 234 14.49 2.39 -18.30
CA THR A 234 15.40 1.53 -17.52
C THR A 234 16.52 2.34 -16.87
N LEU A 235 17.15 3.26 -17.61
CA LEU A 235 18.25 4.08 -17.08
C LEU A 235 17.76 5.06 -15.99
N MET A 236 16.56 5.61 -16.14
CA MET A 236 15.92 6.46 -15.13
C MET A 236 15.60 5.69 -13.85
N GLU A 237 15.05 4.47 -13.96
CA GLU A 237 14.78 3.62 -12.79
C GLU A 237 16.09 3.32 -12.03
N ARG A 238 17.13 2.88 -12.74
CA ARG A 238 18.46 2.61 -12.15
C ARG A 238 19.02 3.84 -11.43
N ARG A 239 18.88 5.03 -12.03
CA ARG A 239 19.33 6.28 -11.41
C ARG A 239 18.58 6.62 -10.13
N LEU A 240 17.28 6.31 -10.05
CA LEU A 240 16.51 6.50 -8.81
C LEU A 240 16.88 5.48 -7.73
N ILE A 241 17.17 4.24 -8.13
CA ILE A 241 17.68 3.22 -7.22
C ILE A 241 19.03 3.66 -6.64
N GLU A 242 19.97 4.12 -7.48
CA GLU A 242 21.25 4.69 -7.03
C GLU A 242 21.05 5.87 -6.06
N TRP A 243 20.13 6.77 -6.39
CA TRP A 243 19.79 7.91 -5.52
C TRP A 243 19.26 7.44 -4.17
N THR A 244 18.39 6.43 -4.16
CA THR A 244 17.80 5.88 -2.92
C THR A 244 18.85 5.14 -2.10
N ALA A 245 19.70 4.34 -2.74
CA ALA A 245 20.83 3.66 -2.12
C ALA A 245 21.77 4.66 -1.44
N SER A 246 22.08 5.77 -2.11
CA SER A 246 22.89 6.85 -1.53
C SER A 246 22.22 7.50 -0.30
N ARG A 247 20.90 7.70 -0.30
CA ARG A 247 20.16 8.25 0.85
C ARG A 247 20.10 7.28 2.04
N ILE A 248 20.08 5.98 1.76
CA ILE A 248 20.22 4.94 2.78
C ILE A 248 21.64 4.94 3.37
N GLY A 249 22.67 5.17 2.53
CA GLY A 249 24.08 5.13 2.91
C GLY A 249 24.87 4.01 2.23
N PHE A 250 24.31 3.36 1.20
CA PHE A 250 24.97 2.32 0.43
C PHE A 250 25.82 2.93 -0.69
N ALA A 251 27.14 2.76 -0.61
CA ALA A 251 28.08 3.32 -1.59
C ALA A 251 27.96 2.67 -2.99
N ALA A 252 27.65 1.37 -3.04
CA ALA A 252 27.55 0.59 -4.27
C ALA A 252 26.18 -0.11 -4.43
N GLY A 253 25.16 0.35 -3.69
CA GLY A 253 23.87 -0.34 -3.63
C GLY A 253 23.16 -0.40 -5.00
N ASP A 254 22.37 -1.44 -5.18
CA ASP A 254 21.47 -1.64 -6.33
C ASP A 254 20.11 -2.11 -5.80
N GLY A 255 19.14 -2.31 -6.66
CA GLY A 255 17.77 -2.57 -6.26
C GLY A 255 16.81 -2.48 -7.44
N VAL A 256 15.53 -2.69 -7.20
CA VAL A 256 14.53 -2.65 -8.27
C VAL A 256 13.21 -2.11 -7.73
N PHE A 257 12.44 -1.45 -8.59
CA PHE A 257 11.07 -1.07 -8.25
C PHE A 257 10.19 -2.32 -8.17
N THR A 258 9.27 -2.32 -7.21
CA THR A 258 8.33 -3.41 -6.96
C THR A 258 6.91 -2.86 -6.80
N SER A 259 5.93 -3.75 -6.83
CA SER A 259 4.51 -3.39 -6.64
C SER A 259 4.18 -2.81 -5.26
N GLY A 260 5.02 -3.07 -4.24
CA GLY A 260 4.82 -2.59 -2.88
C GLY A 260 5.67 -3.35 -1.85
N GLY A 261 5.73 -2.82 -0.63
CA GLY A 261 6.58 -3.36 0.43
C GLY A 261 6.37 -4.83 0.78
N THR A 262 5.19 -5.40 0.48
CA THR A 262 4.99 -6.85 0.64
C THR A 262 5.84 -7.66 -0.34
N LEU A 263 5.93 -7.25 -1.61
CA LEU A 263 6.80 -7.91 -2.58
C LEU A 263 8.27 -7.62 -2.29
N SER A 264 8.59 -6.41 -1.84
CA SER A 264 9.95 -6.04 -1.42
C SER A 264 10.44 -6.90 -0.25
N ASN A 265 9.62 -7.10 0.79
CA ASN A 265 9.95 -7.94 1.94
C ASN A 265 10.07 -9.42 1.54
N LEU A 266 9.21 -9.91 0.64
CA LEU A 266 9.33 -11.26 0.08
C LEU A 266 10.66 -11.43 -0.65
N GLN A 267 11.02 -10.47 -1.51
CA GLN A 267 12.29 -10.50 -2.23
C GLN A 267 13.48 -10.40 -1.27
N ALA A 268 13.43 -9.53 -0.26
CA ALA A 268 14.46 -9.42 0.77
C ALA A 268 14.70 -10.75 1.49
N LEU A 269 13.63 -11.43 1.90
CA LEU A 269 13.73 -12.72 2.58
C LEU A 269 14.12 -13.86 1.64
N LEU A 270 13.76 -13.79 0.35
CA LEU A 270 14.27 -14.72 -0.66
C LEU A 270 15.80 -14.59 -0.79
N LEU A 271 16.31 -13.36 -0.90
CA LEU A 271 17.75 -13.09 -0.98
C LEU A 271 18.48 -13.58 0.28
N ALA A 272 17.92 -13.29 1.46
CA ALA A 272 18.46 -13.78 2.73
C ALA A 272 18.46 -15.31 2.83
N ARG A 273 17.43 -15.98 2.30
CA ARG A 273 17.35 -17.44 2.23
C ARG A 273 18.46 -18.00 1.35
N GLU A 274 18.65 -17.48 0.14
CA GLU A 274 19.70 -17.97 -0.76
C GLU A 274 21.09 -17.73 -0.17
N ALA A 275 21.32 -16.58 0.48
CA ALA A 275 22.57 -16.32 1.19
C ALA A 275 22.81 -17.30 2.34
N ALA A 276 21.80 -17.59 3.15
CA ALA A 276 21.89 -18.55 4.25
C ALA A 276 22.10 -19.99 3.75
N VAL A 277 21.45 -20.38 2.64
CA VAL A 277 21.66 -21.69 2.01
C VAL A 277 23.08 -21.83 1.49
N ALA A 278 23.60 -20.83 0.78
CA ALA A 278 24.99 -20.85 0.30
C ALA A 278 25.98 -20.92 1.47
N ARG A 279 25.75 -20.16 2.53
CA ARG A 279 26.56 -20.16 3.76
C ARG A 279 26.55 -21.53 4.45
N ALA A 280 25.38 -22.10 4.70
CA ALA A 280 25.24 -23.39 5.37
C ALA A 280 25.84 -24.55 4.57
N ALA A 281 25.74 -24.51 3.24
CA ALA A 281 26.41 -25.50 2.38
C ALA A 281 27.94 -25.39 2.49
N ALA A 282 28.49 -24.17 2.53
CA ALA A 282 29.93 -23.94 2.62
C ALA A 282 30.51 -24.23 4.02
N GLU A 283 29.82 -23.83 5.08
CA GLU A 283 30.32 -23.90 6.46
C GLU A 283 29.98 -25.21 7.17
N LEU A 284 28.79 -25.77 6.88
CA LEU A 284 28.24 -26.92 7.60
C LEU A 284 28.05 -28.16 6.71
N GLY A 285 28.27 -28.05 5.40
CA GLY A 285 28.06 -29.14 4.45
C GLY A 285 26.60 -29.59 4.33
N LEU A 286 25.65 -28.75 4.75
CA LEU A 286 24.22 -29.10 4.74
C LEU A 286 23.64 -29.01 3.34
N SER A 287 22.79 -29.96 2.99
CA SER A 287 21.98 -29.87 1.78
C SER A 287 20.95 -28.74 1.89
N ARG A 288 20.39 -28.33 0.75
CA ARG A 288 19.33 -27.32 0.73
C ARG A 288 18.11 -27.72 1.58
N PRO A 289 17.54 -28.94 1.45
CA PRO A 289 16.41 -29.34 2.30
C PRO A 289 16.73 -29.30 3.80
N GLU A 290 17.90 -29.77 4.21
CA GLU A 290 18.34 -29.73 5.61
C GLU A 290 18.49 -28.31 6.13
N THR A 291 19.03 -27.41 5.29
CA THR A 291 19.18 -26.00 5.63
C THR A 291 17.82 -25.34 5.79
N LEU A 292 16.92 -25.48 4.80
CA LEU A 292 15.59 -24.87 4.81
C LEU A 292 14.77 -25.26 6.05
N ALA A 293 14.90 -26.51 6.51
CA ALA A 293 14.24 -27.00 7.71
C ALA A 293 14.76 -26.36 9.02
N ARG A 294 15.92 -25.69 9.00
CA ARG A 294 16.57 -25.09 10.17
C ARG A 294 16.56 -23.56 10.17
N LEU A 295 16.21 -22.93 9.05
CA LEU A 295 16.23 -21.47 8.92
C LEU A 295 15.27 -20.81 9.91
N VAL A 296 15.70 -19.67 10.46
CA VAL A 296 14.88 -18.82 11.32
C VAL A 296 15.03 -17.35 10.92
N VAL A 297 13.90 -16.65 10.90
CA VAL A 297 13.79 -15.20 10.73
C VAL A 297 13.37 -14.59 12.06
N PHE A 298 14.06 -13.55 12.50
CA PHE A 298 13.73 -12.80 13.71
C PHE A 298 12.93 -11.56 13.33
N ALA A 299 11.79 -11.35 13.98
CA ALA A 299 10.93 -10.19 13.79
C ALA A 299 10.22 -9.88 15.11
N THR A 300 9.55 -8.74 15.23
CA THR A 300 8.70 -8.47 16.40
C THR A 300 7.26 -8.86 16.13
N GLY A 301 6.44 -8.96 17.19
CA GLY A 301 4.98 -9.04 17.04
C GLY A 301 4.35 -7.79 16.38
N SER A 302 5.10 -6.69 16.27
CA SER A 302 4.69 -5.44 15.61
C SER A 302 5.20 -5.30 14.18
N SER A 303 6.04 -6.22 13.71
CA SER A 303 6.47 -6.29 12.31
C SER A 303 5.27 -6.53 11.40
N HIS A 304 5.33 -6.00 10.17
CA HIS A 304 4.24 -6.16 9.23
C HIS A 304 4.05 -7.64 8.86
N PHE A 305 2.79 -8.08 8.72
CA PHE A 305 2.43 -9.48 8.45
C PHE A 305 3.04 -10.04 7.14
N SER A 306 3.59 -9.19 6.28
CA SER A 306 4.33 -9.60 5.08
C SER A 306 5.51 -10.50 5.42
N VAL A 307 6.12 -10.36 6.61
CA VAL A 307 7.25 -11.22 7.04
C VAL A 307 6.79 -12.67 7.16
N GLN A 308 5.77 -12.94 7.99
CA GLN A 308 5.22 -14.29 8.16
C GLN A 308 4.61 -14.83 6.87
N LYS A 309 3.96 -13.97 6.08
CA LYS A 309 3.44 -14.37 4.77
C LYS A 309 4.58 -14.77 3.83
N SER A 310 5.71 -14.08 3.88
CA SER A 310 6.86 -14.38 3.03
C SER A 310 7.53 -15.68 3.42
N THR A 311 7.71 -15.97 4.71
CA THR A 311 8.27 -17.26 5.15
C THR A 311 7.41 -18.44 4.70
N LEU A 312 6.07 -18.30 4.78
CA LEU A 312 5.12 -19.27 4.23
C LEU A 312 5.30 -19.46 2.71
N LEU A 313 5.35 -18.36 1.94
CA LEU A 313 5.51 -18.42 0.48
C LEU A 313 6.87 -19.00 0.05
N LEU A 314 7.90 -18.80 0.87
CA LEU A 314 9.25 -19.33 0.64
C LEU A 314 9.40 -20.82 1.02
N GLY A 315 8.34 -21.43 1.57
CA GLY A 315 8.33 -22.84 1.96
C GLY A 315 9.18 -23.13 3.19
N LEU A 316 9.32 -22.16 4.11
CA LEU A 316 10.01 -22.37 5.39
C LEU A 316 9.08 -23.08 6.38
N GLY A 317 9.63 -23.62 7.46
CA GLY A 317 8.85 -24.28 8.51
C GLY A 317 7.86 -23.35 9.22
N ASP A 318 6.81 -23.90 9.82
CA ASP A 318 5.79 -23.15 10.56
C ASP A 318 6.38 -22.36 11.76
N ASP A 319 7.53 -22.81 12.25
CA ASP A 319 8.30 -22.21 13.36
C ASP A 319 9.49 -21.36 12.86
N ALA A 320 9.54 -21.02 11.56
CA ALA A 320 10.65 -20.27 10.97
C ALA A 320 10.64 -18.77 11.33
N VAL A 321 9.66 -18.28 12.10
CA VAL A 321 9.63 -16.90 12.58
C VAL A 321 9.71 -16.89 14.10
N GLU A 322 10.84 -16.40 14.61
CA GLU A 322 11.04 -16.13 16.04
C GLU A 322 10.56 -14.71 16.35
N LEU A 323 9.58 -14.60 17.23
CA LEU A 323 9.02 -13.32 17.66
C LEU A 323 9.81 -12.75 18.84
N VAL A 324 10.68 -11.78 18.54
CA VAL A 324 11.48 -11.08 19.54
C VAL A 324 10.58 -10.14 20.35
N PRO A 325 10.66 -10.15 21.70
CA PRO A 325 9.96 -9.22 22.56
C PRO A 325 10.27 -7.75 22.25
N VAL A 326 9.30 -6.89 22.54
CA VAL A 326 9.40 -5.44 22.39
C VAL A 326 9.55 -4.73 23.73
N ASP A 327 10.00 -3.47 23.71
CA ASP A 327 10.00 -2.57 24.86
C ASP A 327 8.61 -1.94 25.10
N GLY A 328 8.51 -1.04 26.08
CA GLY A 328 7.25 -0.36 26.41
C GLY A 328 6.70 0.54 25.29
N ASP A 329 7.54 0.97 24.36
CA ASP A 329 7.15 1.77 23.18
C ASP A 329 6.87 0.88 21.96
N GLY A 330 7.02 -0.45 22.10
CA GLY A 330 6.79 -1.42 21.04
C GLY A 330 7.94 -1.59 20.05
N ARG A 331 9.16 -1.17 20.41
CA ARG A 331 10.37 -1.38 19.60
C ARG A 331 11.04 -2.71 19.94
N MET A 332 11.68 -3.36 18.98
CA MET A 332 12.45 -4.58 19.21
C MET A 332 13.49 -4.37 20.31
N ARG A 333 13.60 -5.33 21.23
CA ARG A 333 14.62 -5.33 22.29
C ARG A 333 15.92 -6.01 21.83
N PRO A 334 17.05 -5.29 21.70
CA PRO A 334 18.31 -5.88 21.26
C PRO A 334 18.85 -6.96 22.21
N ASP A 335 18.67 -6.79 23.52
CA ASP A 335 19.09 -7.78 24.51
C ASP A 335 18.37 -9.12 24.29
N ARG A 336 17.07 -9.08 24.00
CA ARG A 336 16.27 -10.27 23.70
C ARG A 336 16.54 -10.85 22.33
N LEU A 337 16.85 -10.02 21.34
CA LEU A 337 17.31 -10.49 20.05
C LEU A 337 18.60 -11.31 20.20
N ALA A 338 19.58 -10.79 20.94
CA ALA A 338 20.85 -11.49 21.17
C ALA A 338 20.64 -12.84 21.88
N GLU A 339 19.85 -12.86 22.97
CA GLU A 339 19.48 -14.09 23.69
C GLU A 339 18.83 -15.14 22.76
N SER A 340 17.85 -14.72 21.94
CA SER A 340 17.16 -15.63 21.01
C SER A 340 18.09 -16.15 19.90
N VAL A 341 18.97 -15.30 19.35
CA VAL A 341 19.94 -15.71 18.33
C VAL A 341 20.89 -16.76 18.89
N ASP A 342 21.52 -16.50 20.03
CA ASP A 342 22.48 -17.42 20.66
C ASP A 342 21.81 -18.75 21.03
N GLY A 343 20.61 -18.69 21.61
CA GLY A 343 19.84 -19.88 22.00
C GLY A 343 19.44 -20.75 20.81
N LEU A 344 19.02 -20.15 19.70
CA LEU A 344 18.62 -20.88 18.49
C LEU A 344 19.82 -21.46 17.74
N ILE A 345 20.96 -20.76 17.71
CA ILE A 345 22.22 -21.32 17.19
C ILE A 345 22.60 -22.55 18.02
N ALA A 346 22.55 -22.47 19.36
CA ALA A 346 22.84 -23.59 20.25
C ALA A 346 21.88 -24.78 20.05
N ALA A 347 20.63 -24.51 19.64
CA ALA A 347 19.63 -25.52 19.27
C ALA A 347 19.82 -26.09 17.84
N GLY A 348 20.88 -25.71 17.13
CA GLY A 348 21.17 -26.17 15.77
C GLY A 348 20.30 -25.53 14.69
N ARG A 349 19.61 -24.43 15.01
CA ARG A 349 18.90 -23.60 14.03
C ARG A 349 19.88 -22.67 13.32
N ILE A 350 19.46 -22.16 12.17
CA ILE A 350 20.28 -21.30 11.31
C ILE A 350 19.60 -19.93 11.21
N PRO A 351 20.09 -18.93 11.95
CA PRO A 351 19.69 -17.54 11.76
C PRO A 351 19.87 -17.10 10.30
N MET A 352 18.75 -16.85 9.63
CA MET A 352 18.71 -16.42 8.24
C MET A 352 18.72 -14.89 8.15
N ALA A 353 17.80 -14.25 8.87
CA ALA A 353 17.60 -12.82 8.81
C ALA A 353 17.01 -12.25 10.09
N VAL A 354 17.32 -11.00 10.39
CA VAL A 354 16.56 -10.14 11.31
C VAL A 354 15.83 -9.10 10.47
N VAL A 355 14.51 -8.98 10.66
CA VAL A 355 13.70 -7.91 10.07
C VAL A 355 13.48 -6.82 11.12
N ALA A 356 14.26 -5.76 11.02
CA ALA A 356 14.08 -4.56 11.83
C ALA A 356 13.10 -3.61 11.12
N THR A 357 12.13 -3.09 11.85
CA THR A 357 11.07 -2.24 11.29
C THR A 357 11.36 -0.77 11.58
N ALA A 358 11.62 0.00 10.52
CA ALA A 358 11.75 1.46 10.61
C ALA A 358 10.39 2.09 10.32
N GLY A 359 9.54 2.13 11.35
CA GLY A 359 8.16 2.61 11.27
C GLY A 359 7.15 1.48 11.29
N THR A 360 6.85 0.95 12.47
CA THR A 360 5.81 -0.07 12.65
C THR A 360 4.44 0.45 12.20
N THR A 361 3.60 -0.45 11.67
CA THR A 361 2.35 -0.06 11.01
C THR A 361 1.33 0.57 11.96
N ASP A 362 1.35 0.17 13.23
CA ASP A 362 0.39 0.65 14.24
C ASP A 362 0.93 1.78 15.09
N ARG A 363 2.15 1.65 15.63
CA ARG A 363 2.74 2.66 16.51
C ARG A 363 3.59 3.70 15.80
N GLY A 364 3.98 3.45 14.55
CA GLY A 364 4.94 4.31 13.85
C GLY A 364 6.27 4.43 14.61
N CYS A 365 6.68 3.40 15.34
CA CYS A 365 7.96 3.40 16.07
C CYS A 365 9.07 2.77 15.21
N ILE A 366 10.30 3.16 15.49
CA ILE A 366 11.50 2.70 14.78
C ILE A 366 12.29 1.79 15.71
N ASP A 367 12.58 0.56 15.26
CA ASP A 367 13.45 -0.36 16.00
C ASP A 367 14.87 0.22 16.13
N PRO A 368 15.63 -0.11 17.19
CA PRO A 368 16.98 0.41 17.41
C PRO A 368 17.99 -0.20 16.41
N LEU A 369 18.02 0.35 15.19
CA LEU A 369 18.71 -0.23 14.03
C LEU A 369 20.19 -0.48 14.27
N ALA A 370 20.91 0.48 14.87
CA ALA A 370 22.34 0.35 15.13
C ALA A 370 22.67 -0.83 16.07
N ALA A 371 21.92 -0.98 17.18
CA ALA A 371 22.13 -2.07 18.13
C ALA A 371 21.75 -3.44 17.54
N ILE A 372 20.72 -3.49 16.70
CA ILE A 372 20.35 -4.69 15.96
C ILE A 372 21.45 -5.06 14.95
N ALA A 373 22.00 -4.07 14.25
CA ALA A 373 23.10 -4.26 13.31
C ALA A 373 24.35 -4.83 13.98
N ASP A 374 24.69 -4.41 15.21
CA ASP A 374 25.81 -5.00 15.97
C ASP A 374 25.64 -6.50 16.21
N ILE A 375 24.41 -6.96 16.46
CA ILE A 375 24.10 -8.38 16.64
C ILE A 375 24.20 -9.11 15.29
N CYS A 376 23.61 -8.55 14.23
CA CYS A 376 23.64 -9.14 12.90
C CYS A 376 25.07 -9.28 12.35
N ASP A 377 25.91 -8.25 12.52
CA ASP A 377 27.28 -8.25 12.03
C ASP A 377 28.15 -9.27 12.79
N ARG A 378 27.94 -9.43 14.11
CA ARG A 378 28.67 -10.41 14.93
C ARG A 378 28.38 -11.85 14.49
N GLU A 379 27.11 -12.16 14.22
CA GLU A 379 26.64 -13.53 13.96
C GLU A 379 26.51 -13.85 12.45
N GLY A 380 26.86 -12.90 11.58
CA GLY A 380 26.73 -13.05 10.13
C GLY A 380 25.28 -13.21 9.65
N VAL A 381 24.32 -12.60 10.36
CA VAL A 381 22.88 -12.69 10.06
C VAL A 381 22.47 -11.58 9.10
N TRP A 382 21.58 -11.87 8.16
CA TRP A 382 21.08 -10.85 7.24
C TRP A 382 20.23 -9.81 7.96
N LEU A 383 20.68 -8.55 8.04
CA LEU A 383 19.83 -7.45 8.47
C LEU A 383 19.00 -6.92 7.30
N HIS A 384 17.68 -7.11 7.37
CA HIS A 384 16.72 -6.43 6.51
C HIS A 384 16.03 -5.32 7.31
N VAL A 385 16.05 -4.09 6.78
CA VAL A 385 15.27 -2.99 7.35
C VAL A 385 14.00 -2.78 6.52
N ASP A 386 12.84 -3.05 7.12
CA ASP A 386 11.55 -2.67 6.54
C ASP A 386 11.28 -1.21 6.86
N ALA A 387 11.66 -0.33 5.93
CA ALA A 387 11.41 1.12 6.00
C ALA A 387 10.23 1.54 5.12
N ALA A 388 9.27 0.64 4.83
CA ALA A 388 8.11 0.96 4.00
C ALA A 388 7.45 2.27 4.44
N TYR A 389 7.27 2.48 5.75
CA TYR A 389 6.72 3.71 6.29
C TYR A 389 7.81 4.75 6.63
N GLY A 390 8.85 4.39 7.37
CA GLY A 390 9.87 5.32 7.84
C GLY A 390 10.77 5.91 6.74
N CYS A 391 10.70 5.42 5.50
CA CYS A 391 11.52 5.92 4.40
C CYS A 391 11.37 7.42 4.11
N GLY A 392 10.27 8.08 4.51
CA GLY A 392 10.13 9.54 4.41
C GLY A 392 11.27 10.30 5.12
N LEU A 393 11.83 9.71 6.17
CA LEU A 393 12.97 10.27 6.90
C LEU A 393 14.28 10.27 6.09
N LEU A 394 14.37 9.51 4.99
CA LEU A 394 15.54 9.53 4.09
C LEU A 394 15.76 10.89 3.44
N VAL A 395 14.71 11.71 3.35
CA VAL A 395 14.77 13.06 2.77
C VAL A 395 14.52 14.17 3.79
N SER A 396 14.23 13.85 5.05
CA SER A 396 14.11 14.84 6.13
C SER A 396 15.48 15.37 6.53
N ALA A 397 15.66 16.69 6.52
CA ALA A 397 16.90 17.32 6.99
C ALA A 397 17.01 17.31 8.52
N THR A 398 15.89 17.30 9.25
CA THR A 398 15.86 17.45 10.70
C THR A 398 15.81 16.12 11.45
N ARG A 399 15.29 15.07 10.80
CA ARG A 399 14.98 13.78 11.46
C ARG A 399 15.61 12.56 10.79
N ARG A 400 16.51 12.74 9.82
CA ARG A 400 17.26 11.62 9.20
C ARG A 400 18.01 10.76 10.22
N HIS A 401 18.42 11.35 11.35
CA HIS A 401 19.12 10.66 12.44
C HIS A 401 18.28 9.56 13.11
N LEU A 402 16.94 9.60 13.00
CA LEU A 402 16.08 8.54 13.52
C LEU A 402 16.29 7.20 12.77
N LEU A 403 16.90 7.23 11.59
CA LEU A 403 17.27 6.04 10.82
C LEU A 403 18.75 5.64 10.99
N ASP A 404 19.48 6.20 11.97
CA ASP A 404 20.89 5.84 12.17
C ASP A 404 21.06 4.34 12.40
N GLY A 405 21.98 3.72 11.64
CA GLY A 405 22.17 2.27 11.56
C GLY A 405 21.54 1.62 10.33
N ILE A 406 20.65 2.32 9.60
CA ILE A 406 20.05 1.79 8.36
C ILE A 406 21.11 1.50 7.28
N GLU A 407 22.20 2.26 7.25
CA GLU A 407 23.32 2.09 6.32
C GLU A 407 24.08 0.76 6.53
N ARG A 408 23.90 0.12 7.69
CA ARG A 408 24.47 -1.20 7.99
C ARG A 408 23.59 -2.35 7.53
N ALA A 409 22.34 -2.10 7.15
CA ALA A 409 21.46 -3.12 6.60
C ALA A 409 22.04 -3.74 5.33
N ARG A 410 21.70 -5.00 5.06
CA ARG A 410 22.04 -5.64 3.78
C ARG A 410 20.95 -5.42 2.73
N SER A 411 19.70 -5.23 3.16
CA SER A 411 18.61 -4.78 2.29
C SER A 411 17.61 -3.87 3.00
N VAL A 412 16.97 -2.98 2.24
CA VAL A 412 15.99 -2.01 2.73
C VAL A 412 14.77 -1.97 1.80
N THR A 413 13.57 -2.08 2.39
CA THR A 413 12.30 -1.84 1.70
C THR A 413 11.89 -0.38 1.84
N VAL A 414 11.42 0.24 0.75
CA VAL A 414 10.98 1.65 0.71
C VAL A 414 9.64 1.75 -0.04
N ASP A 415 8.59 2.28 0.60
CA ASP A 415 7.30 2.55 -0.08
C ASP A 415 7.10 4.06 -0.31
N TYR A 416 7.49 4.54 -1.48
CA TYR A 416 7.25 5.93 -1.89
C TYR A 416 5.76 6.28 -1.92
N HIS A 417 4.89 5.30 -2.16
CA HIS A 417 3.43 5.48 -2.14
C HIS A 417 2.82 5.62 -0.74
N LYS A 418 3.64 5.59 0.32
CA LYS A 418 3.23 5.89 1.70
C LYS A 418 3.78 7.23 2.17
N SER A 419 5.07 7.48 1.94
CA SER A 419 5.78 8.58 2.61
C SER A 419 6.40 9.62 1.66
N PHE A 420 6.24 9.44 0.34
CA PHE A 420 6.74 10.36 -0.70
C PHE A 420 5.61 10.90 -1.59
N PHE A 421 4.35 10.78 -1.16
CA PHE A 421 3.20 11.32 -1.87
C PHE A 421 3.05 10.77 -3.30
N GLN A 422 3.40 9.50 -3.52
CA GLN A 422 3.30 8.86 -4.83
C GLN A 422 2.00 8.05 -4.99
N PRO A 423 1.36 8.05 -6.18
CA PRO A 423 0.30 7.10 -6.48
C PRO A 423 0.77 5.64 -6.38
N VAL A 424 -0.12 4.75 -5.98
CA VAL A 424 0.13 3.29 -5.93
C VAL A 424 0.23 2.72 -7.35
N SER A 425 1.06 1.72 -7.61
CA SER A 425 2.19 1.17 -6.84
C SER A 425 3.42 2.09 -6.91
N SER A 426 4.18 2.24 -5.83
CA SER A 426 5.50 2.89 -5.92
C SER A 426 6.36 2.47 -4.75
N SER A 427 7.26 1.51 -4.99
CA SER A 427 8.06 0.90 -3.94
C SER A 427 9.36 0.36 -4.52
N ALA A 428 10.38 0.20 -3.69
CA ALA A 428 11.64 -0.41 -4.09
C ALA A 428 12.20 -1.32 -2.99
N ILE A 429 12.88 -2.38 -3.44
CA ILE A 429 13.82 -3.12 -2.62
C ILE A 429 15.22 -2.68 -3.03
N VAL A 430 16.04 -2.25 -2.06
CA VAL A 430 17.42 -1.82 -2.27
C VAL A 430 18.33 -2.74 -1.47
N VAL A 431 19.40 -3.24 -2.08
CA VAL A 431 20.43 -4.06 -1.46
C VAL A 431 21.73 -3.28 -1.35
N ARG A 432 22.52 -3.57 -0.32
CA ARG A 432 23.84 -2.95 -0.13
C ARG A 432 24.86 -3.44 -1.15
N ASP A 433 24.78 -4.72 -1.51
CA ASP A 433 25.69 -5.38 -2.45
C ASP A 433 24.91 -5.89 -3.68
N PRO A 434 25.21 -5.39 -4.89
CA PRO A 434 24.53 -5.83 -6.11
C PRO A 434 24.63 -7.34 -6.38
N ARG A 435 25.68 -8.01 -5.88
CA ARG A 435 25.88 -9.46 -6.05
C ARG A 435 24.75 -10.27 -5.42
N ASP A 436 24.07 -9.72 -4.42
CA ASP A 436 22.97 -10.40 -3.75
C ASP A 436 21.81 -10.64 -4.71
N LEU A 437 21.52 -9.69 -5.61
CA LEU A 437 20.44 -9.80 -6.59
C LEU A 437 20.69 -10.92 -7.60
N ALA A 438 21.95 -11.27 -7.86
CA ALA A 438 22.29 -12.35 -8.79
C ALA A 438 21.80 -13.73 -8.31
N ALA A 439 21.57 -13.90 -7.00
CA ALA A 439 21.10 -15.17 -6.44
C ALA A 439 19.69 -15.56 -6.87
N ILE A 440 18.91 -14.60 -7.38
CA ILE A 440 17.53 -14.81 -7.84
C ILE A 440 17.36 -14.55 -9.34
N ALA A 441 18.45 -14.22 -10.03
CA ALA A 441 18.42 -13.97 -11.46
C ALA A 441 18.02 -15.24 -12.22
N TRP A 442 17.12 -15.08 -13.18
CA TRP A 442 16.70 -16.16 -14.08
C TRP A 442 16.77 -15.67 -15.52
N HIS A 443 17.36 -16.47 -16.40
CA HIS A 443 17.58 -16.11 -17.80
C HIS A 443 16.70 -16.95 -18.73
N ALA A 444 16.09 -16.28 -19.70
CA ALA A 444 15.36 -16.91 -20.80
C ALA A 444 15.84 -16.36 -22.14
N ASP A 445 16.09 -17.26 -23.11
CA ASP A 445 16.67 -16.91 -24.41
C ASP A 445 15.86 -15.84 -25.18
N TYR A 446 14.54 -15.79 -24.98
CA TYR A 446 13.65 -14.85 -25.65
C TYR A 446 13.57 -13.46 -24.99
N LEU A 447 14.04 -13.32 -23.75
CA LEU A 447 13.80 -12.15 -22.90
C LEU A 447 15.09 -11.49 -22.44
N ASN A 448 15.97 -12.24 -21.78
CA ASN A 448 17.20 -11.75 -21.17
C ASN A 448 18.33 -12.79 -21.32
N PRO A 449 18.76 -13.07 -22.56
CA PRO A 449 19.80 -14.06 -22.82
C PRO A 449 21.12 -13.67 -22.15
N LEU A 450 21.80 -14.64 -21.55
CA LEU A 450 23.07 -14.47 -20.82
C LEU A 450 24.19 -13.78 -21.63
N GLU A 451 24.13 -13.90 -22.95
CA GLU A 451 25.13 -13.32 -23.86
C GLU A 451 24.94 -11.81 -24.09
N ASN A 452 23.79 -11.25 -23.71
CA ASN A 452 23.46 -9.85 -23.90
C ASN A 452 23.80 -9.04 -22.64
N ALA A 453 24.63 -8.00 -22.80
CA ALA A 453 25.09 -7.14 -21.70
C ALA A 453 24.14 -5.97 -21.40
N GLU A 454 22.88 -6.06 -21.82
CA GLU A 454 21.86 -5.04 -21.58
C GLU A 454 21.45 -4.98 -20.10
N PRO A 455 21.12 -3.79 -19.56
CA PRO A 455 20.81 -3.60 -18.14
C PRO A 455 19.37 -4.03 -17.80
N ASN A 456 19.00 -5.26 -18.14
CA ASN A 456 17.65 -5.80 -17.95
C ASN A 456 17.28 -5.81 -16.46
N GLN A 457 16.15 -5.18 -16.11
CA GLN A 457 15.71 -5.14 -14.71
C GLN A 457 15.07 -6.46 -14.27
N VAL A 458 14.62 -7.29 -15.23
CA VAL A 458 14.09 -8.64 -14.95
C VAL A 458 15.13 -9.54 -14.27
N ASP A 459 16.43 -9.30 -14.49
CA ASP A 459 17.53 -10.04 -13.85
C ASP A 459 17.53 -9.92 -12.33
N LYS A 460 16.89 -8.87 -11.79
CA LYS A 460 16.82 -8.57 -10.36
C LYS A 460 15.40 -8.44 -9.82
N SER A 461 14.38 -8.73 -10.63
CA SER A 461 12.97 -8.53 -10.30
C SER A 461 12.25 -9.87 -10.21
N LEU A 462 11.36 -10.02 -9.22
CA LEU A 462 10.41 -11.15 -9.19
C LEU A 462 9.28 -11.02 -10.22
N GLN A 463 9.16 -9.86 -10.86
CA GLN A 463 8.19 -9.57 -11.91
C GLN A 463 8.89 -9.51 -13.27
N THR A 464 8.25 -10.09 -14.29
CA THR A 464 8.55 -9.81 -15.70
C THR A 464 7.95 -8.46 -16.08
N THR A 465 6.89 -8.39 -16.88
CA THR A 465 6.27 -7.13 -17.32
C THR A 465 6.01 -6.20 -16.14
N ARG A 466 6.60 -5.00 -16.20
CA ARG A 466 6.54 -4.01 -15.12
C ARG A 466 6.33 -2.62 -15.68
N ARG A 467 5.38 -1.89 -15.11
CA ARG A 467 5.08 -0.50 -15.47
C ARG A 467 6.23 0.45 -15.12
N PHE A 468 6.24 1.63 -15.73
CA PHE A 468 7.21 2.69 -15.42
C PHE A 468 6.92 3.44 -14.11
N ASP A 469 6.85 2.71 -12.98
CA ASP A 469 6.55 3.28 -11.66
C ASP A 469 7.58 4.32 -11.19
N ALA A 470 8.82 4.20 -11.65
CA ALA A 470 9.88 5.17 -11.38
C ALA A 470 9.59 6.58 -11.92
N LEU A 471 8.79 6.72 -13.00
CA LEU A 471 8.61 8.01 -13.67
C LEU A 471 7.91 9.07 -12.79
N LYS A 472 6.92 8.66 -11.99
CA LYS A 472 6.21 9.56 -11.07
C LYS A 472 7.10 10.09 -9.95
N LEU A 473 7.98 9.26 -9.41
CA LEU A 473 8.95 9.69 -8.41
C LEU A 473 9.98 10.63 -9.04
N TRP A 474 10.44 10.31 -10.26
CA TRP A 474 11.31 11.21 -11.03
C TRP A 474 10.69 12.59 -11.21
N ALA A 475 9.44 12.65 -11.71
CA ALA A 475 8.72 13.90 -11.90
C ALA A 475 8.57 14.68 -10.59
N THR A 476 8.24 13.99 -9.50
CA THR A 476 8.10 14.60 -8.17
C THR A 476 9.41 15.20 -7.69
N LEU A 477 10.51 14.44 -7.72
CA LEU A 477 11.83 14.92 -7.29
C LEU A 477 12.31 16.09 -8.15
N ARG A 478 11.99 16.10 -9.44
CA ARG A 478 12.33 17.21 -10.34
C ARG A 478 11.49 18.45 -10.15
N ALA A 479 10.24 18.32 -9.72
CA ALA A 479 9.32 19.43 -9.52
C ALA A 479 9.40 20.04 -8.11
N ILE A 480 9.51 19.21 -7.07
CA ILE A 480 9.45 19.61 -5.66
C ILE A 480 10.86 19.64 -5.02
N GLY A 481 11.79 18.82 -5.53
CA GLY A 481 13.07 18.57 -4.87
C GLY A 481 12.96 17.57 -3.72
N ALA A 482 14.08 16.94 -3.37
CA ALA A 482 14.14 16.01 -2.25
C ALA A 482 13.89 16.73 -0.91
N ASP A 483 14.50 17.90 -0.71
CA ASP A 483 14.37 18.66 0.53
C ASP A 483 12.93 19.15 0.72
N GLY A 484 12.26 19.58 -0.36
CA GLY A 484 10.84 19.93 -0.31
C GLY A 484 9.92 18.75 0.06
N LEU A 485 10.27 17.51 -0.34
CA LEU A 485 9.57 16.32 0.16
C LEU A 485 9.84 16.06 1.65
N GLY A 486 11.08 16.29 2.08
CA GLY A 486 11.48 16.28 3.48
C GLY A 486 10.66 17.25 4.32
N ASP A 487 10.52 18.50 3.88
CA ASP A 487 9.73 19.53 4.56
C ASP A 487 8.26 19.17 4.68
N LEU A 488 7.68 18.52 3.66
CA LEU A 488 6.29 18.04 3.71
C LEU A 488 6.13 16.90 4.72
N PHE A 489 7.08 15.96 4.76
CA PHE A 489 7.05 14.87 5.73
C PHE A 489 7.29 15.38 7.15
N ASP A 490 8.22 16.31 7.34
CA ASP A 490 8.50 16.94 8.64
C ASP A 490 7.27 17.67 9.19
N ARG A 491 6.52 18.41 8.36
CA ARG A 491 5.25 19.03 8.77
C ARG A 491 4.22 18.03 9.29
N VAL A 492 4.14 16.85 8.68
CA VAL A 492 3.27 15.77 9.14
C VAL A 492 3.69 15.26 10.52
N LEU A 493 4.99 15.16 10.76
CA LEU A 493 5.54 14.75 12.06
C LEU A 493 5.33 15.82 13.13
N ASP A 494 5.51 17.10 12.80
CA ASP A 494 5.23 18.22 13.70
C ASP A 494 3.77 18.24 14.15
N LEU A 495 2.84 18.17 13.19
CA LEU A 495 1.40 18.07 13.48
C LEU A 495 1.09 16.87 14.38
N THR A 496 1.78 15.75 14.16
CA THR A 496 1.59 14.55 14.99
C THR A 496 1.94 14.84 16.44
N GLN A 497 3.05 15.53 16.71
CA GLN A 497 3.43 15.92 18.08
C GLN A 497 2.41 16.87 18.72
N GLU A 498 1.88 17.83 17.96
CA GLU A 498 0.81 18.73 18.43
C GLU A 498 -0.46 17.94 18.82
N VAL A 499 -0.84 16.96 18.00
CA VAL A 499 -2.01 16.10 18.26
C VAL A 499 -1.77 15.19 19.47
N HIS A 500 -0.57 14.63 19.64
CA HIS A 500 -0.20 13.89 20.87
C HIS A 500 -0.37 14.76 22.12
N ALA A 501 0.12 16.00 22.08
CA ALA A 501 -0.03 16.94 23.20
C ALA A 501 -1.50 17.26 23.48
N ALA A 502 -2.32 17.44 22.44
CA ALA A 502 -3.76 17.69 22.58
C ALA A 502 -4.51 16.50 23.21
N VAL A 503 -4.17 15.26 22.83
CA VAL A 503 -4.75 14.05 23.45
C VAL A 503 -4.30 13.91 24.90
N ALA A 504 -3.03 14.14 25.19
CA ALA A 504 -2.49 14.04 26.55
C ALA A 504 -3.06 15.08 27.52
N ALA A 505 -3.48 16.25 27.01
CA ALA A 505 -4.10 17.32 27.78
C ALA A 505 -5.62 17.17 27.96
N ALA A 506 -6.25 16.20 27.29
CA ALA A 506 -7.70 16.02 27.35
C ALA A 506 -8.12 15.11 28.52
N ASP A 507 -9.14 15.52 29.27
CA ASP A 507 -9.66 14.73 30.41
C ASP A 507 -10.51 13.51 29.96
N ASP A 508 -10.89 13.47 28.69
CA ASP A 508 -11.80 12.48 28.12
C ASP A 508 -11.18 11.59 27.04
N LEU A 509 -9.91 11.83 26.70
CA LEU A 509 -9.12 11.00 25.80
C LEU A 509 -7.90 10.45 26.54
N GLU A 510 -7.54 9.23 26.22
CA GLU A 510 -6.37 8.57 26.79
C GLU A 510 -5.38 8.24 25.68
N LEU A 511 -4.18 8.80 25.75
CA LEU A 511 -3.09 8.45 24.85
C LEU A 511 -2.55 7.06 25.21
N VAL A 512 -2.48 6.17 24.22
CA VAL A 512 -2.12 4.75 24.43
C VAL A 512 -0.62 4.51 24.28
N SER A 513 0.06 5.24 23.40
CA SER A 513 1.47 4.99 23.09
C SER A 513 2.09 6.17 22.37
N ARG A 514 3.42 6.31 22.49
CA ARG A 514 4.23 7.28 21.77
C ARG A 514 4.52 6.79 20.34
N THR A 515 4.94 7.71 19.47
CA THR A 515 5.31 7.42 18.08
C THR A 515 6.60 8.15 17.71
N ASP A 516 7.36 7.58 16.78
CA ASP A 516 8.49 8.26 16.13
C ASP A 516 8.08 8.92 14.81
N LEU A 517 6.96 8.47 14.24
CA LEU A 517 6.44 8.90 12.95
C LEU A 517 5.11 9.66 13.13
N SER A 518 4.09 9.29 12.37
CA SER A 518 2.88 10.09 12.19
C SER A 518 1.59 9.40 12.65
N THR A 519 1.69 8.56 13.68
CA THR A 519 0.51 7.87 14.25
C THR A 519 0.15 8.36 15.65
N VAL A 520 -1.15 8.47 15.94
CA VAL A 520 -1.67 8.79 17.28
C VAL A 520 -2.66 7.70 17.70
N LEU A 521 -2.30 6.97 18.76
CA LEU A 521 -3.09 5.87 19.29
C LEU A 521 -3.79 6.35 20.57
N PHE A 522 -5.12 6.30 20.60
CA PHE A 522 -5.89 6.86 21.71
C PHE A 522 -7.20 6.13 21.95
N ARG A 523 -7.79 6.33 23.14
CA ARG A 523 -9.14 5.86 23.50
C ARG A 523 -10.01 7.03 23.94
N TYR A 524 -11.31 6.94 23.70
CA TYR A 524 -12.29 7.82 24.32
C TYR A 524 -12.66 7.21 25.68
N ARG A 525 -12.28 7.91 26.76
CA ARG A 525 -12.42 7.47 28.15
C ARG A 525 -12.78 8.67 29.03
N PRO A 526 -14.04 9.14 28.97
CA PRO A 526 -14.51 10.21 29.84
C PRO A 526 -14.47 9.82 31.32
N ALA A 527 -14.49 10.82 32.20
CA ALA A 527 -14.47 10.61 33.65
C ALA A 527 -15.55 9.59 34.09
N GLY A 528 -15.15 8.63 34.92
CA GLY A 528 -16.02 7.56 35.41
C GLY A 528 -16.31 6.43 34.43
N CYS A 529 -15.75 6.43 33.21
CA CYS A 529 -15.88 5.32 32.25
C CYS A 529 -14.92 4.18 32.59
N PRO A 530 -15.41 2.96 32.91
CA PRO A 530 -14.56 1.80 33.13
C PRO A 530 -13.85 1.35 31.85
N ASP A 531 -12.67 0.74 31.99
CA ASP A 531 -11.87 0.31 30.83
C ASP A 531 -12.63 -0.63 29.89
N ALA A 532 -13.45 -1.54 30.42
CA ALA A 532 -14.26 -2.46 29.61
C ALA A 532 -15.31 -1.73 28.75
N GLU A 533 -15.85 -0.61 29.24
CA GLU A 533 -16.77 0.24 28.48
C GLU A 533 -16.00 1.00 27.39
N ALA A 534 -14.88 1.64 27.74
CA ALA A 534 -14.01 2.34 26.79
C ALA A 534 -13.53 1.42 25.66
N ASP A 535 -13.12 0.19 25.98
CA ASP A 535 -12.68 -0.80 25.00
C ASP A 535 -13.79 -1.17 24.00
N ARG A 536 -15.02 -1.32 24.50
CA ARG A 536 -16.19 -1.60 23.68
C ARG A 536 -16.56 -0.42 22.77
N LEU A 537 -16.44 0.82 23.28
CA LEU A 537 -16.75 2.04 22.55
C LEU A 537 -15.87 2.23 21.31
N VAL A 538 -14.59 1.84 21.34
CA VAL A 538 -13.64 2.01 20.21
C VAL A 538 -14.23 1.50 18.88
N ALA A 539 -14.74 0.27 18.86
CA ALA A 539 -15.26 -0.32 17.63
C ALA A 539 -16.57 0.35 17.15
N LEU A 540 -17.39 0.82 18.10
CA LEU A 540 -18.67 1.46 17.82
C LEU A 540 -18.47 2.90 17.33
N ILE A 541 -17.62 3.68 17.99
CA ILE A 541 -17.25 5.04 17.57
C ILE A 541 -16.69 5.01 16.16
N ARG A 542 -15.69 4.16 15.88
CA ARG A 542 -15.12 4.02 14.52
C ARG A 542 -16.19 3.74 13.48
N ARG A 543 -17.15 2.86 13.81
CA ARG A 543 -18.26 2.50 12.92
C ARG A 543 -19.19 3.69 12.67
N VAL A 544 -19.57 4.42 13.72
CA VAL A 544 -20.41 5.64 13.59
C VAL A 544 -19.73 6.67 12.70
N LEU A 545 -18.43 6.92 12.90
CA LEU A 545 -17.67 7.87 12.08
C LEU A 545 -17.64 7.45 10.61
N PHE A 546 -17.27 6.20 10.34
CA PHE A 546 -17.19 5.67 8.97
C PHE A 546 -18.55 5.67 8.25
N GLU A 547 -19.60 5.15 8.91
CA GLU A 547 -20.96 5.11 8.33
C GLU A 547 -21.54 6.51 8.12
N SER A 548 -21.09 7.52 8.88
CA SER A 548 -21.50 8.91 8.66
C SER A 548 -20.81 9.58 7.48
N GLY A 549 -19.69 9.02 6.98
CA GLY A 549 -18.84 9.62 5.96
C GLY A 549 -17.95 10.78 6.44
N ARG A 550 -18.21 11.35 7.63
CA ARG A 550 -17.60 12.61 8.12
C ARG A 550 -16.12 12.50 8.47
N ALA A 551 -15.69 11.34 8.96
CA ALA A 551 -14.30 11.09 9.31
C ALA A 551 -13.97 9.61 9.12
N HIS A 552 -12.73 9.33 8.70
CA HIS A 552 -12.22 7.97 8.59
C HIS A 552 -11.06 7.81 9.56
N VAL A 553 -11.32 7.06 10.64
CA VAL A 553 -10.34 6.72 11.69
C VAL A 553 -10.12 5.21 11.70
N ALA A 554 -8.89 4.77 11.94
CA ALA A 554 -8.58 3.35 12.06
C ALA A 554 -8.79 2.87 13.50
N LYS A 555 -8.69 1.56 13.69
CA LYS A 555 -8.59 0.96 15.02
C LYS A 555 -7.55 -0.14 14.99
N THR A 556 -6.91 -0.37 16.13
CA THR A 556 -6.01 -1.52 16.33
C THR A 556 -6.14 -2.02 17.77
N VAL A 557 -5.34 -3.03 18.14
CA VAL A 557 -5.24 -3.58 19.49
C VAL A 557 -3.80 -3.47 19.95
N ILE A 558 -3.61 -2.84 21.09
CA ILE A 558 -2.32 -2.61 21.74
C ILE A 558 -2.36 -3.28 23.11
N ASP A 559 -1.43 -4.19 23.39
CA ASP A 559 -1.29 -4.85 24.70
C ASP A 559 -2.61 -5.46 25.20
N GLY A 560 -3.38 -6.05 24.27
CA GLY A 560 -4.68 -6.66 24.52
C GLY A 560 -5.87 -5.69 24.55
N ARG A 561 -5.64 -4.38 24.45
CA ARG A 561 -6.68 -3.34 24.52
C ARG A 561 -6.95 -2.67 23.16
N PRO A 562 -8.21 -2.59 22.71
CA PRO A 562 -8.54 -1.88 21.48
C PRO A 562 -8.32 -0.37 21.63
N CYS A 563 -7.87 0.27 20.57
CA CYS A 563 -7.72 1.73 20.49
C CYS A 563 -8.10 2.27 19.11
N LEU A 564 -8.44 3.55 19.07
CA LEU A 564 -8.53 4.30 17.82
C LEU A 564 -7.12 4.69 17.38
N LYS A 565 -6.92 4.74 16.06
CA LYS A 565 -5.66 5.12 15.45
C LYS A 565 -5.87 6.22 14.44
N LEU A 566 -5.18 7.35 14.64
CA LEU A 566 -4.95 8.33 13.59
C LEU A 566 -3.62 8.01 12.90
N THR A 567 -3.63 8.05 11.57
CA THR A 567 -2.41 8.06 10.75
C THR A 567 -2.43 9.35 9.94
N LEU A 568 -1.56 10.29 10.31
CA LEU A 568 -1.44 11.60 9.67
C LEU A 568 -0.46 11.46 8.50
N LEU A 569 -0.90 11.73 7.28
CA LEU A 569 -0.01 11.73 6.10
C LEU A 569 -0.27 12.90 5.16
N ASN A 570 -1.23 13.76 5.48
CA ASN A 570 -1.55 14.92 4.68
C ASN A 570 -0.87 16.16 5.28
N PRO A 571 0.13 16.75 4.61
CA PRO A 571 0.87 17.91 5.11
C PRO A 571 0.02 19.19 5.15
N GLU A 572 -1.15 19.19 4.52
CA GLU A 572 -2.10 20.31 4.52
C GLU A 572 -3.16 20.18 5.63
N THR A 573 -3.20 19.05 6.35
CA THR A 573 -4.08 18.92 7.52
C THR A 573 -3.58 19.82 8.63
N THR A 574 -4.49 20.52 9.31
CA THR A 574 -4.19 21.40 10.44
C THR A 574 -4.62 20.79 11.76
N LEU A 575 -4.03 21.25 12.88
CA LEU A 575 -4.44 20.81 14.22
C LEU A 575 -5.95 21.02 14.44
N ALA A 576 -6.50 22.16 14.05
CA ALA A 576 -7.92 22.46 14.19
C ALA A 576 -8.83 21.41 13.53
N GLN A 577 -8.48 20.95 12.32
CA GLN A 577 -9.23 19.90 11.61
C GLN A 577 -9.13 18.54 12.32
N VAL A 578 -8.01 18.25 12.98
CA VAL A 578 -7.88 17.03 13.79
C VAL A 578 -8.71 17.13 15.07
N LEU A 579 -8.75 18.30 15.71
CA LEU A 579 -9.60 18.55 16.88
C LEU A 579 -11.09 18.41 16.53
N ASP A 580 -11.52 18.86 15.34
CA ASP A 580 -12.88 18.62 14.84
C ASP A 580 -13.20 17.11 14.79
N VAL A 581 -12.23 16.27 14.39
CA VAL A 581 -12.41 14.81 14.40
C VAL A 581 -12.52 14.26 15.83
N PHE A 582 -11.79 14.81 16.80
CA PHE A 582 -11.99 14.45 18.21
C PHE A 582 -13.37 14.84 18.71
N ASP A 583 -13.92 15.96 18.29
CA ASP A 583 -15.31 16.33 18.63
C ASP A 583 -16.33 15.36 18.02
N LEU A 584 -16.04 14.80 16.84
CA LEU A 584 -16.85 13.70 16.29
C LEU A 584 -16.73 12.42 17.11
N VAL A 585 -15.54 12.09 17.59
CA VAL A 585 -15.28 10.95 18.48
C VAL A 585 -16.09 11.12 19.77
N ARG A 586 -16.03 12.29 20.41
CA ARG A 586 -16.80 12.63 21.62
C ARG A 586 -18.29 12.51 21.39
N ALA A 587 -18.81 13.18 20.36
CA ALA A 587 -20.24 13.15 20.03
C ALA A 587 -20.75 11.74 19.73
N ALA A 588 -19.92 10.88 19.11
CA ALA A 588 -20.25 9.48 18.90
C ALA A 588 -20.20 8.68 20.21
N GLY A 589 -19.17 8.90 21.04
CA GLY A 589 -19.01 8.28 22.35
C GLY A 589 -20.16 8.60 23.29
N ASP A 590 -20.42 9.88 23.55
CA ASP A 590 -21.54 10.36 24.37
C ASP A 590 -22.87 9.79 23.89
N GLY A 591 -23.12 9.86 22.58
CA GLY A 591 -24.38 9.38 22.00
C GLY A 591 -24.58 7.86 22.09
N LEU A 592 -23.51 7.07 22.17
CA LEU A 592 -23.57 5.63 22.40
C LEU A 592 -23.80 5.31 23.87
N ARG A 593 -23.15 6.04 24.78
CA ARG A 593 -23.35 5.91 26.23
C ARG A 593 -24.77 6.29 26.63
N ASP A 594 -25.28 7.42 26.15
CA ASP A 594 -26.66 7.87 26.38
C ASP A 594 -27.70 6.85 25.89
N ALA A 595 -27.44 6.19 24.75
CA ALA A 595 -28.34 5.19 24.21
C ALA A 595 -28.43 3.93 25.07
N GLU A 596 -27.35 3.57 25.74
CA GLU A 596 -27.31 2.43 26.68
C GLU A 596 -27.97 2.77 28.00
N HIS A 597 -27.72 3.95 28.54
CA HIS A 597 -28.45 4.40 29.73
C HIS A 597 -29.97 4.43 29.47
N LEU A 598 -30.41 4.70 28.24
CA LEU A 598 -31.82 4.62 27.84
C LEU A 598 -32.34 3.19 27.62
N ASP A 599 -31.47 2.24 27.28
CA ASP A 599 -31.84 0.82 27.16
C ASP A 599 -31.81 0.12 28.55
N ASP A 600 -31.02 0.64 29.51
CA ASP A 600 -30.93 0.21 30.92
C ASP A 600 -31.96 0.90 31.82
N LEU A 601 -32.49 2.05 31.42
CA LEU A 601 -33.69 2.64 32.02
C LEU A 601 -34.89 1.78 31.64
N ASP A 602 -35.22 0.86 32.54
CA ASP A 602 -36.34 -0.06 32.43
C ASP A 602 -37.62 0.69 32.01
N LEU A 603 -38.22 0.27 30.90
CA LEU A 603 -39.53 0.75 30.45
C LEU A 603 -40.65 0.38 31.44
N GLU A 604 -40.33 -0.36 32.51
CA GLU A 604 -41.21 -0.61 33.64
C GLU A 604 -41.29 0.55 34.65
N GLU A 605 -40.29 1.45 34.72
CA GLU A 605 -40.28 2.54 35.72
C GLU A 605 -40.86 3.87 35.21
N VAL A 606 -40.97 4.04 33.89
CA VAL A 606 -41.67 5.18 33.25
C VAL A 606 -43.17 4.86 33.00
N ALA A 607 -43.59 3.64 33.31
CA ALA A 607 -44.98 3.17 33.21
C ALA A 607 -45.70 3.03 34.56
N ARG A 608 -45.08 3.49 35.67
CA ARG A 608 -45.72 3.71 36.97
C ARG A 608 -45.86 5.21 37.21
#